data_AF-A0A5E4KMS2-F1
#
_entry.id   AF-A0A5E4KMS2-F1
#
_cell.length_a   1.000
_cell.length_b   1.000
_cell.length_c   1.000
_cell.angle_alpha   90.00
_cell.angle_beta   90.00
_cell.angle_gamma   90.00
#
_symmetry.space_group_name_H-M   'P 1'
#
loop_
_entity.id
_entity.type
_entity.pdbx_description
1 polymer ?
#
loop_
_entity_poly.entity_id
_entity_poly.type
_entity_poly.pdbx_seq_one_letter_code
_entity_poly.pdbx_strand_id
1 'polypeptide(L)'
;MARQTELLLQKQEAGTEIETGKMKRVFLEPLPDDRRNASVVMALMNNKGGVGKTSLSIAFGLTMARKNKNVLFWDNDGQSNLTQRLGVTDNISS
;
A
#
# COMPACT_ATOMS: atom_id res chain seq x y z
N MET A 1 8.89 -15.07 -18.26
CA MET A 1 7.91 -15.59 -17.29
C MET A 1 7.75 -14.58 -16.17
N ALA A 2 6.51 -14.17 -15.86
CA ALA A 2 6.26 -13.34 -14.69
C ALA A 2 6.59 -14.14 -13.42
N ARG A 3 7.39 -13.57 -12.51
CA ARG A 3 7.71 -14.19 -11.21
C ARG A 3 6.43 -14.23 -10.38
N GLN A 4 5.95 -15.42 -10.03
CA GLN A 4 4.79 -15.57 -9.15
C GLN A 4 5.15 -15.02 -7.77
N THR A 5 4.35 -14.09 -7.25
CA THR A 5 4.59 -13.47 -5.94
C THR A 5 3.96 -14.35 -4.85
N GLU A 6 4.77 -14.85 -3.93
CA GLU A 6 4.31 -15.58 -2.75
C GLU A 6 4.06 -14.61 -1.59
N LEU A 7 2.88 -14.72 -0.97
CA LEU A 7 2.51 -14.02 0.25
C LEU A 7 2.22 -15.02 1.36
N LEU A 8 2.70 -14.70 2.57
CA LEU A 8 2.35 -15.41 3.80
C LEU A 8 1.25 -14.61 4.49
N LEU A 9 0.03 -15.12 4.47
CA LEU A 9 -1.14 -14.48 5.08
C LEU A 9 -1.52 -15.21 6.37
N GLN A 10 -1.67 -14.45 7.45
CA GLN A 10 -2.34 -14.89 8.67
C GLN A 10 -3.76 -14.33 8.65
N LYS A 11 -4.77 -15.20 8.68
CA LYS A 11 -6.15 -14.75 8.91
C LYS A 11 -6.34 -14.55 10.41
N GLN A 12 -6.79 -13.37 10.83
CA GLN A 12 -7.38 -13.18 12.15
C GLN A 12 -8.90 -13.25 11.97
N GLU A 13 -9.55 -14.25 12.58
CA GLU A 13 -11.01 -14.32 12.63
C GLU A 13 -11.52 -13.59 13.88
N ALA A 14 -12.53 -12.75 13.73
CA ALA A 14 -13.10 -11.98 14.82
C ALA A 14 -13.89 -12.91 15.75
N GLY A 15 -13.35 -13.16 16.95
CA GLY A 15 -14.09 -13.76 18.05
C GLY A 15 -14.08 -15.30 18.08
N THR A 16 -12.90 -15.90 18.17
CA THR A 16 -12.63 -17.17 18.89
C THR A 16 -11.12 -17.31 18.99
N GLU A 17 -10.63 -18.13 19.93
CA GLU A 17 -9.23 -18.27 20.35
C GLU A 17 -8.19 -18.00 19.25
N ILE A 18 -7.12 -17.27 19.60
CA ILE A 18 -5.99 -17.00 18.71
C ILE A 18 -5.49 -18.34 18.15
N GLU A 19 -5.87 -18.68 16.92
CA GLU A 19 -5.29 -19.78 16.15
C GLU A 19 -3.82 -19.39 15.92
N THR A 20 -2.99 -19.76 16.88
CA THR A 20 -1.56 -19.52 16.85
C THR A 20 -0.94 -20.44 15.80
N GLY A 21 -0.79 -19.94 14.58
CA GLY A 21 0.43 -20.21 13.83
C GLY A 21 0.34 -20.82 12.44
N LYS A 22 -0.83 -21.03 11.82
CA LYS A 22 -0.87 -21.48 10.42
C LYS A 22 -0.86 -20.31 9.43
N MET A 23 0.34 -19.91 9.03
CA MET A 23 0.54 -19.01 7.89
C MET A 23 0.09 -19.71 6.61
N LYS A 24 -0.88 -19.12 5.90
CA LYS A 24 -1.29 -19.62 4.59
C LYS A 24 -0.39 -19.01 3.52
N ARG A 25 0.31 -19.87 2.78
CA ARG A 25 0.95 -19.47 1.53
C ARG A 25 -0.11 -19.19 0.49
N VAL A 26 -0.13 -17.97 -0.02
CA VAL A 26 -1.01 -17.53 -1.10
C VAL A 26 -0.13 -17.05 -2.22
N PHE A 27 -0.37 -17.59 -3.41
CA PHE A 27 0.26 -17.08 -4.61
C PHE A 27 -0.67 -16.04 -5.22
N LEU A 28 -0.14 -14.84 -5.44
CA LEU A 28 -0.87 -13.84 -6.22
C LEU A 28 -0.77 -14.19 -7.69
N GLU A 29 -1.90 -14.13 -8.37
CA GLU A 29 -1.91 -14.13 -9.83
C GLU A 29 -1.16 -12.89 -10.33
N PRO A 30 -0.27 -13.04 -11.32
CA PRO A 30 0.36 -11.89 -11.93
C PRO A 30 -0.70 -10.93 -12.48
N LEU A 31 -0.51 -9.63 -12.24
CA LEU A 31 -1.34 -8.63 -12.92
C LEU A 31 -1.29 -8.86 -14.44
N PRO A 32 -2.44 -8.81 -15.14
CA PRO A 32 -2.50 -8.86 -16.59
C PRO A 32 -1.50 -7.90 -17.25
N ASP A 33 -0.91 -8.30 -18.38
CA ASP A 33 0.18 -7.54 -19.02
C ASP A 33 -0.27 -6.14 -19.46
N ASP A 34 -1.52 -5.98 -19.90
CA ASP A 34 -2.10 -4.68 -20.23
C ASP A 34 -2.12 -3.74 -19.01
N ARG A 35 -2.52 -4.25 -17.84
CA ARG A 35 -2.49 -3.51 -16.58
C ARG A 35 -1.08 -3.21 -16.13
N ARG A 36 -0.17 -4.19 -16.23
CA ARG A 36 1.23 -4.04 -15.82
C ARG A 36 1.93 -2.99 -16.67
N ASN A 37 1.77 -3.04 -17.99
CA ASN A 37 2.41 -2.12 -18.93
C ASN A 37 1.81 -0.71 -18.87
N ALA A 38 0.53 -0.59 -18.50
CA ALA A 38 -0.12 0.71 -18.30
C ALA A 38 0.18 1.35 -16.93
N SER A 39 0.75 0.60 -16.00
CA SER A 39 1.02 1.09 -14.63
C SER A 39 2.32 1.87 -14.58
N VAL A 40 2.24 3.11 -14.07
CA VAL A 40 3.43 3.94 -13.81
C VAL A 40 3.73 3.90 -12.31
N VAL A 41 4.93 3.44 -11.95
CA VAL A 41 5.41 3.42 -10.56
C VAL A 41 6.33 4.63 -10.36
N MET A 42 6.05 5.44 -9.34
CA MET A 42 6.85 6.62 -8.99
C MET A 42 7.19 6.59 -7.50
N ALA A 43 8.47 6.79 -7.18
CA ALA A 43 8.97 6.86 -5.80
C ALA A 43 9.53 8.26 -5.52
N LEU A 44 8.99 8.95 -4.51
CA LEU A 44 9.46 10.26 -4.08
C LEU A 44 10.42 10.10 -2.89
N MET A 45 11.72 10.26 -3.15
CA MET A 45 12.78 9.98 -2.18
C MET A 45 13.68 11.19 -1.96
N ASN A 46 14.10 11.39 -0.71
CA ASN A 46 15.08 12.42 -0.31
C ASN A 46 15.53 12.10 1.13
N ASN A 47 16.84 12.16 1.38
CA ASN A 47 17.47 11.86 2.67
C ASN A 47 17.19 12.92 3.76
N LYS A 48 16.68 14.10 3.39
CA LYS A 48 16.31 15.16 4.33
C LYS A 48 14.82 15.13 4.67
N GLY A 49 14.51 15.27 5.96
CA GLY A 49 13.14 15.46 6.46
C GLY A 49 12.57 16.84 6.09
N GLY A 50 11.25 16.97 6.06
CA GLY A 50 10.59 18.28 5.87
C GLY A 50 10.66 18.90 4.47
N VAL A 51 11.25 18.22 3.48
CA VAL A 51 11.38 18.73 2.09
C VAL A 51 10.11 18.59 1.23
N GLY A 52 8.98 18.19 1.83
CA GLY A 52 7.68 18.14 1.15
C GLY A 52 7.38 16.88 0.33
N LYS A 53 8.16 15.78 0.47
CA LYS A 53 7.92 14.50 -0.25
C LYS A 53 6.48 14.03 -0.12
N THR A 54 6.01 13.83 1.11
CA THR A 54 4.66 13.35 1.41
C THR A 54 3.59 14.28 0.88
N SER A 55 3.77 15.59 1.06
CA SER A 55 2.84 16.61 0.56
C SER A 55 2.74 16.57 -0.97
N LEU A 56 3.86 16.45 -1.68
CA LEU A 56 3.88 16.34 -3.13
C LEU A 56 3.27 15.02 -3.60
N SER A 57 3.57 13.89 -2.95
CA SER A 57 2.95 12.60 -3.24
C SER A 57 1.44 12.70 -3.17
N ILE A 58 0.90 13.26 -2.06
CA ILE A 58 -0.55 13.45 -1.86
C ILE A 58 -1.14 14.34 -2.94
N ALA A 59 -0.56 15.53 -3.15
CA ALA A 59 -1.07 16.49 -4.12
C ALA A 59 -1.11 15.91 -5.54
N PHE A 60 -0.03 15.23 -5.95
CA PHE A 60 0.06 14.58 -7.25
C PHE A 60 -0.95 13.43 -7.38
N GLY A 61 -0.95 12.49 -6.42
CA GLY A 61 -1.82 11.32 -6.46
C GLY A 61 -3.31 11.69 -6.40
N LEU A 62 -3.70 12.65 -5.56
CA LEU A 62 -5.09 13.13 -5.52
C LEU A 62 -5.49 13.83 -6.82
N THR A 63 -4.58 14.58 -7.43
CA THR A 63 -4.84 15.19 -8.75
C THR A 63 -5.06 14.13 -9.83
N MET A 64 -4.26 13.06 -9.82
CA MET A 64 -4.43 11.94 -10.76
C MET A 64 -5.74 11.18 -10.50
N ALA A 65 -6.10 10.93 -9.24
CA ALA A 65 -7.36 10.32 -8.88
C ALA A 65 -8.56 11.16 -9.34
N ARG A 66 -8.52 12.50 -9.14
CA ARG A 66 -9.53 13.44 -9.65
C ARG A 66 -9.63 13.46 -11.18
N LYS A 67 -8.58 13.04 -11.88
CA LYS A 67 -8.57 12.84 -13.35
C LYS A 67 -8.99 11.41 -13.74
N ASN A 68 -9.71 10.70 -12.87
CA ASN A 68 -10.19 9.33 -13.08
C ASN A 68 -9.08 8.31 -13.37
N LYS A 69 -7.88 8.50 -12.78
CA LYS A 69 -6.82 7.50 -12.83
C LYS A 69 -6.90 6.60 -11.60
N ASN A 70 -6.59 5.32 -11.79
CA ASN A 70 -6.41 4.38 -10.68
C ASN A 70 -5.08 4.71 -9.99
N VAL A 71 -5.14 5.16 -8.75
CA VAL A 71 -3.98 5.59 -7.96
C VAL A 71 -3.86 4.70 -6.74
N LEU A 72 -2.67 4.15 -6.52
CA LEU A 72 -2.29 3.48 -5.29
C LEU A 72 -1.28 4.35 -4.55
N PHE A 73 -1.60 4.74 -3.33
CA PHE A 73 -0.64 5.32 -2.40
C PHE A 73 0.06 4.18 -1.64
N TRP A 74 1.40 4.18 -1.68
CA TRP A 74 2.22 3.25 -0.91
C TRP A 74 3.01 4.04 0.12
N ASP A 75 2.68 3.87 1.40
CA ASP A 75 3.40 4.49 2.51
C ASP A 75 4.48 3.55 3.02
N ASN A 76 5.74 3.96 2.90
CA ASN A 76 6.89 3.24 3.45
C ASN A 76 7.75 4.18 4.32
N ASP A 77 7.12 5.18 4.93
CA ASP A 77 7.71 6.04 5.96
C ASP A 77 7.35 5.47 7.34
N GLY A 78 8.35 5.28 8.21
CA GLY A 78 8.12 4.75 9.56
C GLY A 78 7.26 5.65 10.46
N GLN A 79 7.00 6.89 10.05
CA GLN A 79 6.08 7.81 10.72
C GLN A 79 4.65 7.78 10.16
N SER A 80 4.39 6.99 9.10
CA SER A 80 3.06 6.83 8.49
C SER A 80 2.39 8.15 8.08
N ASN A 81 3.19 9.17 7.74
CA ASN A 81 2.73 10.52 7.46
C ASN A 81 1.73 10.58 6.29
N LEU A 82 1.90 9.72 5.28
CA LEU A 82 1.01 9.68 4.11
C LEU A 82 -0.34 9.09 4.53
N THR A 83 -0.30 7.98 5.25
CA THR A 83 -1.48 7.25 5.76
C THR A 83 -2.35 8.14 6.63
N GLN A 84 -1.77 8.79 7.65
CA GLN A 84 -2.50 9.68 8.56
C GLN A 84 -3.14 10.88 7.82
N ARG A 85 -2.41 11.49 6.88
CA ARG A 85 -2.90 12.64 6.10
C ARG A 85 -4.04 12.28 5.12
N LEU A 86 -4.17 11.00 4.77
CA LEU A 86 -5.28 10.48 3.98
C LEU A 86 -6.49 10.08 4.86
N GLY A 87 -6.43 10.32 6.17
CA GLY A 87 -7.52 10.05 7.10
C GLY A 87 -7.62 8.58 7.54
N VAL A 88 -6.60 7.77 7.26
CA VAL A 88 -6.49 6.42 7.82
C VAL A 88 -5.86 6.55 9.21
N THR A 89 -6.70 6.41 10.23
CA THR A 89 -6.31 6.49 11.64
C THR A 89 -6.01 5.12 12.21
N ASP A 90 -5.08 5.03 13.16
CA ASP A 90 -4.67 3.81 13.86
C ASP A 90 -5.73 3.25 14.83
N ASN A 91 -7.03 3.40 14.53
CA ASN A 91 -8.12 2.93 15.38
C ASN A 91 -8.17 1.40 15.42
N ILE A 92 -7.25 0.80 16.18
CA ILE A 92 -7.48 -0.43 16.92
C ILE A 92 -8.05 0.05 18.25
N SER A 93 -9.36 0.27 18.29
CA SER A 93 -10.07 0.53 19.54
C SER A 93 -9.86 -0.65 20.49
N SER A 94 -9.21 -0.34 21.61
CA SER A 94 -9.05 -1.16 22.82
C SER A 94 -10.38 -1.62 23.41
#